data_AF-A0AAW4PIE7-F1
#
_entry.id   AF-A0AAW4PIE7-F1
#
_cell.length_a   1.000
_cell.length_b   1.000
_cell.length_c   1.000
_cell.angle_alpha   90.00
_cell.angle_beta   90.00
_cell.angle_gamma   90.00
#
_symmetry.space_group_name_H-M   'P 1'
#
loop_
_entity.id
_entity.type
_entity.pdbx_description
1 polymer ?
#
loop_
_entity_poly.entity_id
_entity_poly.type
_entity_poly.pdbx_seq_one_letter_code
_entity_poly.pdbx_strand_id
1 'polypeptide(L)'
;MGKESTKVYRREVSNIGSWREFSVPHIAFAFHRVTGWLLLGWVGYHLVAPMLTGASTSVQPPSGKLFTVTVLSVLFFHGINGLRLLVVESSSWGVDYTEQLFKGTVVATGLTAVLTWVVI
;
A
#
# COMPACT_ATOMS: atom_id res chain seq x y z
N MET A 1 -0.63 50.51 22.18
CA MET A 1 -1.04 49.94 20.87
C MET A 1 0.19 49.37 20.17
N GLY A 2 0.56 48.12 20.49
CA GLY A 2 1.64 47.41 19.82
C GLY A 2 1.07 46.62 18.63
N LYS A 3 1.52 46.92 17.41
CA LYS A 3 1.17 46.14 16.23
C LYS A 3 2.20 45.02 16.09
N GLU A 4 1.88 43.83 16.58
CA GLU A 4 2.67 42.64 16.24
C GLU A 4 2.43 42.30 14.76
N SER A 5 3.48 42.38 13.95
CA SER A 5 3.43 41.89 12.59
C SER A 5 3.46 40.36 12.63
N THR A 6 2.32 39.73 12.38
CA THR A 6 2.25 38.29 12.11
C THR A 6 2.97 38.03 10.78
N LYS A 7 4.22 37.58 10.84
CA LYS A 7 4.94 37.07 9.67
C LYS A 7 4.26 35.76 9.24
N VAL A 8 3.36 35.86 8.27
CA VAL A 8 2.85 34.69 7.55
C VAL A 8 4.02 34.14 6.72
N TYR A 9 4.65 33.07 7.20
CA TYR A 9 5.60 32.30 6.41
C TYR A 9 4.82 31.61 5.28
N ARG A 10 4.70 32.27 4.14
CA ARG A 10 4.31 31.62 2.88
C ARG A 10 5.46 30.69 2.49
N ARG A 11 5.40 29.44 2.94
CA ARG A 11 6.28 28.38 2.43
C ARG A 11 6.04 28.32 0.92
N GLU A 12 7.06 28.64 0.12
CA GLU A 12 6.97 28.53 -1.33
C GLU A 12 6.65 27.09 -1.69
N VAL A 13 5.47 26.89 -2.29
CA VAL A 13 4.92 25.59 -2.70
C VAL A 13 5.70 25.00 -3.89
N SER A 14 6.76 25.66 -4.34
CA SER A 14 7.46 25.40 -5.61
C SER A 14 8.85 24.76 -5.47
N ASN A 15 9.27 24.30 -4.29
CA ASN A 15 10.49 23.51 -4.21
C ASN A 15 10.26 22.08 -4.73
N ILE A 16 10.29 21.92 -6.05
CA ILE A 16 10.17 20.64 -6.76
C ILE A 16 11.30 19.66 -6.32
N GLY A 17 12.39 20.17 -5.74
CA GLY A 17 13.47 19.39 -5.17
C GLY A 17 13.10 18.58 -3.92
N SER A 18 12.09 19.01 -3.14
CA SER A 18 11.63 18.25 -1.96
C SER A 18 10.97 16.92 -2.32
N TRP A 19 10.56 16.73 -3.58
CA TRP A 19 10.02 15.47 -4.09
C TRP A 19 11.10 14.41 -4.37
N ARG A 20 12.39 14.76 -4.21
CA ARG A 20 13.53 13.86 -4.50
C ARG A 20 14.11 13.15 -3.27
N GLU A 21 13.71 13.53 -2.06
CA GLU A 21 14.11 12.83 -0.83
C GLU A 21 13.18 11.64 -0.58
N PHE A 22 13.35 10.58 -1.38
CA PHE A 22 12.65 9.32 -1.21
C PHE A 22 13.17 8.59 0.03
N SER A 23 12.50 8.77 1.16
CA SER A 23 12.71 7.95 2.35
C SER A 23 11.97 6.61 2.20
N VAL A 24 12.49 5.57 2.84
CA VAL A 24 11.85 4.24 2.92
C VAL A 24 10.38 4.32 3.37
N PRO A 25 10.02 5.13 4.39
CA PRO A 25 8.62 5.37 4.75
C PRO A 25 7.73 5.84 3.59
N HIS A 26 8.20 6.81 2.79
CA HIS A 26 7.40 7.35 1.68
C HIS A 26 7.11 6.28 0.62
N ILE A 27 8.10 5.42 0.34
CA ILE A 27 7.96 4.30 -0.60
C ILE A 27 6.99 3.25 -0.05
N ALA A 28 7.12 2.87 1.22
CA ALA A 28 6.25 1.91 1.87
C ALA A 28 4.78 2.36 1.82
N PHE A 29 4.54 3.64 2.12
CA PHE A 29 3.23 4.27 2.05
C PHE A 29 2.68 4.30 0.62
N ALA A 30 3.50 4.70 -0.36
CA ALA A 30 3.10 4.74 -1.76
C ALA A 30 2.69 3.35 -2.26
N PHE A 31 3.49 2.32 -2.00
CA PHE A 31 3.14 0.95 -2.39
C PHE A 31 1.86 0.48 -1.72
N HIS A 32 1.66 0.72 -0.41
CA HIS A 32 0.42 0.33 0.27
C HIS A 32 -0.82 0.96 -0.36
N ARG A 33 -0.73 2.23 -0.74
CA ARG A 33 -1.81 2.94 -1.41
C ARG A 33 -2.07 2.36 -2.80
N VAL A 34 -1.03 2.11 -3.60
CA VAL A 34 -1.17 1.51 -4.93
C VAL A 34 -1.79 0.11 -4.84
N THR A 35 -1.29 -0.74 -3.95
CA THR A 35 -1.85 -2.08 -3.76
C THR A 35 -3.29 -2.03 -3.23
N GLY A 36 -3.62 -1.05 -2.38
CA GLY A 36 -4.99 -0.81 -1.93
C GLY A 36 -5.95 -0.45 -3.07
N TRP A 37 -5.55 0.44 -3.97
CA TRP A 37 -6.36 0.78 -5.15
C TRP A 37 -6.55 -0.40 -6.10
N LEU A 38 -5.52 -1.23 -6.29
CA LEU A 38 -5.63 -2.47 -7.08
C LEU A 38 -6.62 -3.45 -6.46
N LEU A 39 -6.55 -3.67 -5.15
CA LEU A 39 -7.48 -4.57 -4.45
C LEU A 39 -8.90 -4.03 -4.41
N LEU A 40 -9.06 -2.71 -4.23
CA LEU A 40 -10.38 -2.07 -4.30
C LEU A 40 -10.99 -2.25 -5.69
N GLY A 41 -10.22 -2.05 -6.75
CA GLY A 41 -10.66 -2.33 -8.12
C GLY A 41 -11.03 -3.80 -8.32
N TRP A 42 -10.21 -4.72 -7.81
CA TRP A 42 -10.46 -6.16 -7.88
C TRP A 42 -11.77 -6.56 -7.20
N VAL A 43 -11.95 -6.17 -5.93
CA VAL A 43 -13.17 -6.45 -5.17
C VAL A 43 -14.36 -5.74 -5.82
N GLY A 44 -14.22 -4.47 -6.20
CA GLY A 44 -15.27 -3.70 -6.87
C GLY A 44 -15.77 -4.36 -8.14
N TYR A 45 -14.88 -4.86 -8.98
CA TYR A 45 -15.25 -5.63 -10.17
C TYR A 45 -16.07 -6.88 -9.83
N HIS A 46 -15.63 -7.66 -8.84
CA HIS A 46 -16.30 -8.90 -8.42
C HIS A 46 -17.64 -8.66 -7.70
N LEU A 47 -17.88 -7.44 -7.21
CA LEU A 47 -19.16 -7.06 -6.64
C LEU A 47 -20.11 -6.49 -7.70
N VAL A 48 -19.61 -5.59 -8.56
CA VAL A 48 -20.43 -4.85 -9.51
C VAL A 48 -20.74 -5.66 -10.77
N ALA A 49 -19.78 -6.39 -11.33
CA ALA A 49 -20.00 -7.13 -12.57
C ALA A 49 -21.15 -8.15 -12.45
N PRO A 50 -21.25 -8.96 -11.37
CA PRO A 50 -22.38 -9.87 -11.19
C PRO A 50 -23.74 -9.16 -11.08
N MET A 51 -23.78 -7.96 -10.48
CA MET A 51 -25.01 -7.16 -10.40
C MET A 51 -25.50 -6.70 -11.79
N LEU A 52 -24.58 -6.50 -12.74
CA LEU A 52 -24.93 -6.10 -14.11
C LEU A 52 -25.35 -7.29 -14.99
N THR A 53 -24.90 -8.50 -14.68
CA THR A 53 -25.15 -9.70 -15.49
C THR A 53 -26.17 -10.66 -14.87
N GLY A 54 -26.68 -10.37 -13.67
CA GLY A 54 -27.55 -11.27 -12.91
C GLY A 54 -26.85 -12.53 -12.38
N ALA A 55 -25.52 -12.52 -12.32
CA ALA A 55 -24.74 -13.63 -11.78
C ALA A 55 -24.63 -13.54 -10.25
N SER A 56 -24.30 -14.65 -9.59
CA SER A 56 -24.02 -14.64 -8.15
C SER A 56 -22.72 -13.91 -7.84
N THR A 57 -22.77 -13.02 -6.84
CA THR A 57 -21.58 -12.31 -6.37
C THR A 57 -20.60 -13.26 -5.70
N SER A 58 -19.37 -13.31 -6.21
CA SER A 58 -18.27 -14.03 -5.55
C SER A 58 -16.92 -13.43 -5.97
N VAL A 59 -15.99 -13.30 -5.02
CA VAL A 59 -14.61 -12.90 -5.32
C VAL A 59 -13.83 -14.17 -5.65
N GLN A 60 -13.57 -14.39 -6.94
CA GLN A 60 -12.87 -15.58 -7.40
C GLN A 60 -11.37 -15.32 -7.51
N PRO A 61 -10.51 -16.35 -7.35
CA PRO A 61 -9.12 -16.24 -7.73
C PRO A 61 -9.01 -15.89 -9.23
N PRO A 62 -8.01 -15.10 -9.63
CA PRO A 62 -7.83 -14.79 -11.04
C PRO A 62 -7.49 -16.03 -11.87
N SER A 63 -7.94 -16.06 -13.12
CA SER A 63 -7.54 -17.12 -14.06
C SER A 63 -6.09 -16.93 -14.51
N GLY A 64 -5.35 -18.04 -14.58
CA GLY A 64 -3.96 -18.05 -14.99
C GLY A 64 -2.97 -17.83 -13.84
N LYS A 65 -2.01 -18.75 -13.73
CA LYS A 65 -1.03 -18.84 -12.63
C LYS A 65 -0.32 -17.54 -12.31
N LEU A 66 0.17 -16.82 -13.33
CA LEU A 66 0.87 -15.55 -13.13
C LEU A 66 -0.04 -14.50 -12.48
N PHE A 67 -1.28 -14.40 -12.93
CA PHE A 67 -2.21 -13.40 -12.42
C PHE A 67 -2.68 -13.75 -11.01
N THR A 68 -2.92 -15.04 -10.74
CA THR A 68 -3.20 -15.54 -9.37
C THR A 68 -2.06 -15.18 -8.41
N VAL A 69 -0.80 -15.51 -8.74
CA VAL A 69 0.36 -15.18 -7.90
C VAL A 69 0.48 -13.67 -7.67
N THR A 70 0.25 -12.88 -8.72
CA THR A 70 0.33 -11.41 -8.64
C THR A 70 -0.70 -10.85 -7.67
N VAL A 71 -1.99 -11.19 -7.84
CA VAL A 71 -3.06 -10.66 -6.98
C VAL A 71 -2.90 -11.11 -5.53
N LEU A 72 -2.51 -12.37 -5.30
CA LEU A 72 -2.25 -12.87 -3.95
C LEU A 72 -1.04 -12.19 -3.30
N SER A 73 0.01 -11.90 -4.06
CA SER A 73 1.18 -11.15 -3.58
C SER A 73 0.81 -9.71 -3.22
N VAL A 74 0.00 -9.05 -4.04
CA VAL A 74 -0.54 -7.70 -3.79
C VAL A 74 -1.40 -7.70 -2.52
N LEU A 75 -2.27 -8.69 -2.35
CA LEU A 75 -3.10 -8.85 -1.16
C LEU A 75 -2.26 -9.01 0.11
N PHE A 76 -1.27 -9.91 0.07
CA PHE A 76 -0.38 -10.17 1.19
C PHE A 76 0.44 -8.92 1.57
N PHE A 77 1.06 -8.28 0.58
CA PHE A 77 1.80 -7.04 0.79
C PHE A 77 0.93 -5.94 1.41
N HIS A 78 -0.28 -5.72 0.86
CA HIS A 78 -1.18 -4.68 1.35
C HIS A 78 -1.56 -4.91 2.82
N GLY A 79 -1.87 -6.15 3.19
CA GLY A 79 -2.22 -6.53 4.55
C GLY A 79 -1.06 -6.36 5.54
N ILE A 80 0.11 -6.96 5.24
CA ILE A 80 1.28 -6.88 6.12
C ILE A 80 1.83 -5.47 6.21
N ASN A 81 1.88 -4.73 5.09
CA ASN A 81 2.33 -3.34 5.13
C ASN A 81 1.32 -2.46 5.89
N GLY A 82 0.02 -2.68 5.73
CA GLY A 82 -1.00 -1.99 6.51
C GLY A 82 -0.81 -2.21 8.02
N LEU A 83 -0.54 -3.44 8.44
CA LEU A 83 -0.19 -3.75 9.83
C LEU A 83 1.07 -2.99 10.29
N ARG A 84 2.12 -2.95 9.47
CA ARG A 84 3.34 -2.18 9.75
C ARG A 84 3.05 -0.68 9.90
N LEU A 85 2.16 -0.11 9.10
CA LEU A 85 1.74 1.30 9.23
C LEU A 85 0.98 1.54 10.54
N LEU A 86 0.10 0.63 10.95
CA LEU A 86 -0.61 0.75 12.23
C LEU A 86 0.36 0.74 13.42
N VAL A 87 1.36 -0.14 13.41
CA VAL A 87 2.36 -0.25 14.49
C VAL A 87 3.29 0.97 14.52
N VAL A 88 3.87 1.33 13.38
CA VAL A 88 4.92 2.36 13.32
C VAL A 88 4.36 3.77 13.28
N GLU A 89 3.34 4.02 12.47
CA GLU A 89 2.88 5.39 12.18
C GLU A 89 1.68 5.79 13.03
N SER A 90 0.77 4.86 13.36
CA SER A 90 -0.38 5.17 14.21
C SER A 90 -0.07 5.04 15.71
N SER A 91 0.73 4.04 16.12
CA SER A 91 1.10 3.81 17.52
C SER A 91 2.49 4.37 17.90
N SER A 92 3.28 4.87 16.94
CA SER A 92 4.68 5.30 17.14
C SER A 92 5.59 4.22 17.74
N TRP A 93 5.21 2.95 17.64
CA TRP A 93 5.99 1.83 18.16
C TRP A 93 6.92 1.30 17.07
N GLY A 94 8.21 1.12 17.40
CA GLY A 94 9.17 0.56 16.44
C GLY A 94 9.59 1.53 15.33
N VAL A 95 9.50 2.84 15.57
CA VAL A 95 10.01 3.89 14.66
C VAL A 95 11.49 3.70 14.31
N ASP A 96 12.30 3.18 15.23
CA ASP A 96 13.72 2.86 14.99
C ASP A 96 13.92 1.69 14.00
N TYR A 97 12.92 0.82 13.87
CA TYR A 97 12.95 -0.38 13.03
C TYR A 97 12.15 -0.22 11.73
N THR A 98 11.67 0.99 11.44
CA THR A 98 10.87 1.37 10.26
C THR A 98 11.39 0.78 8.94
N GLU A 99 12.70 0.83 8.71
CA GLU A 99 13.35 0.33 7.49
C GLU A 99 13.45 -1.20 7.49
N GLN A 100 13.82 -1.79 8.63
CA GLN A 100 13.95 -3.25 8.78
C GLN A 100 12.60 -3.94 8.61
N LEU A 101 11.55 -3.38 9.20
CA LEU A 101 10.18 -3.86 9.04
C LEU A 101 9.72 -3.77 7.58
N PHE A 102 10.03 -2.68 6.87
CA PHE A 102 9.70 -2.59 5.45
C PHE A 102 10.43 -3.65 4.61
N LYS A 103 11.74 -3.83 4.82
CA LYS A 103 12.51 -4.90 4.14
C LYS A 103 11.93 -6.28 4.46
N GLY A 104 11.56 -6.52 5.72
CA GLY A 104 10.87 -7.73 6.15
C GLY A 104 9.57 -7.96 5.38
N THR A 105 8.73 -6.94 5.23
CA THR A 105 7.49 -7.01 4.42
C THR A 105 7.77 -7.37 2.97
N VAL A 106 8.78 -6.77 2.34
CA VAL A 106 9.15 -7.06 0.95
C VAL A 106 9.64 -8.50 0.79
N VAL A 107 10.53 -8.95 1.68
CA VAL A 107 11.05 -10.33 1.66
C VAL A 107 9.94 -11.34 1.89
N ALA A 108 9.08 -11.12 2.90
CA ALA A 108 7.94 -11.98 3.18
C ALA A 108 6.99 -12.07 1.98
N THR A 109 6.73 -10.94 1.31
CA THR A 109 5.91 -10.92 0.08
C THR A 109 6.57 -11.72 -1.05
N GLY A 110 7.88 -11.57 -1.26
CA GLY A 110 8.61 -12.34 -2.26
C GLY A 110 8.60 -13.84 -1.99
N LEU A 111 8.77 -14.25 -0.72
CA LEU A 111 8.65 -15.65 -0.31
C LEU A 111 7.24 -16.19 -0.57
N THR A 112 6.19 -15.43 -0.20
CA THR A 112 4.81 -15.81 -0.49
C THR A 112 4.56 -15.95 -1.99
N ALA A 113 5.12 -15.06 -2.83
CA ALA A 113 4.99 -15.16 -4.28
C ALA A 113 5.60 -16.46 -4.82
N VAL A 114 6.81 -16.80 -4.36
CA VAL A 114 7.52 -18.04 -4.74
C VAL A 114 6.75 -19.27 -4.25
N LEU A 115 6.31 -19.27 -3.00
CA LEU A 115 5.53 -20.38 -2.42
C LEU A 115 4.24 -20.58 -3.21
N THR A 116 3.50 -19.50 -3.47
CA THR A 116 2.27 -19.55 -4.26
C THR A 116 2.55 -20.10 -5.65
N TRP A 117 3.63 -19.65 -6.31
CA TRP A 117 4.04 -20.14 -7.62
C TRP A 117 4.37 -21.64 -7.64
N VAL A 118 4.94 -22.19 -6.57
CA VAL A 118 5.27 -23.62 -6.50
C VAL A 118 4.03 -24.47 -6.23
N VAL A 119 3.08 -23.96 -5.44
CA VAL A 119 1.92 -24.73 -4.96
C VAL A 119 0.78 -24.83 -5.98
N ILE A 120 0.54 -23.77 -6.77
CA ILE A 120 -0.56 -23.73 -7.76
C ILE A 120 -0.09 -24.10 -9.17
#